data_AF-N1W3D9-F1
#
_entry.id   AF-N1W3D9-F1
#
_cell.length_a   1.000
_cell.length_b   1.000
_cell.length_c   1.000
_cell.angle_alpha   90.00
_cell.angle_beta   90.00
_cell.angle_gamma   90.00
#
_symmetry.space_group_name_H-M   'P 1'
#
loop_
_entity.id
_entity.type
_entity.pdbx_description
1 polymer ?
#
loop_
_entity_poly.entity_id
_entity_poly.type
_entity_poly.pdbx_seq_one_letter_code
_entity_poly.pdbx_strand_id
1 'polypeptide(L)'
;MGLLESAIDRPKNKWFYEPQSSIFELTASLGIGIAKNHPFIDGNKRTSFLLMYVFLANNGFNIETTEEKVVQEMHKVADGTSDENDLALWLKSHSIPR
;
A
#
# COMPACT_ATOMS: atom_id res chain seq x y z
N MET A 1 17.03 11.65 -5.68
CA MET A 1 16.88 10.56 -6.66
C MET A 1 16.99 9.25 -5.89
N GLY A 2 16.04 8.32 -6.03
CA GLY A 2 16.01 7.07 -5.24
C GLY A 2 14.77 6.85 -4.35
N LEU A 3 13.83 7.81 -4.30
CA LEU A 3 12.68 7.75 -3.38
C LEU A 3 11.63 6.70 -3.79
N LEU A 4 11.51 6.46 -5.10
CA LEU A 4 10.66 5.42 -5.66
C LEU A 4 11.27 4.03 -5.44
N GLU A 5 12.56 3.88 -5.77
CA GLU A 5 13.31 2.65 -5.55
C GLU A 5 13.28 2.24 -4.08
N SER A 6 13.52 3.20 -3.19
CA SER A 6 13.39 2.99 -1.74
C SER A 6 12.01 2.47 -1.35
N ALA A 7 10.93 3.04 -1.90
CA ALA A 7 9.57 2.60 -1.61
C ALA A 7 9.27 1.18 -2.12
N ILE A 8 9.79 0.83 -3.31
CA ILE A 8 9.64 -0.51 -3.92
C ILE A 8 10.44 -1.56 -3.15
N ASP A 9 11.57 -1.20 -2.56
CA ASP A 9 12.39 -2.14 -1.79
C ASP A 9 11.87 -2.37 -0.36
N ARG A 10 10.97 -1.51 0.16
CA ARG A 10 10.32 -1.71 1.48
C ARG A 10 9.67 -3.09 1.65
N PRO A 11 8.77 -3.56 0.77
CA PRO A 11 8.16 -4.89 0.91
C PRO A 11 9.20 -6.02 0.83
N LYS A 12 10.26 -5.87 0.02
CA LYS A 12 11.33 -6.89 -0.07
C LYS A 12 12.11 -6.99 1.24
N ASN A 13 12.47 -5.84 1.80
CA ASN A 13 13.18 -5.76 3.07
C ASN A 13 12.31 -6.31 4.22
N LYS A 14 11.02 -5.91 4.26
CA LYS A 14 10.07 -6.43 5.24
C LYS A 14 9.95 -7.95 5.14
N TRP A 15 9.79 -8.50 3.94
CA TRP A 15 9.76 -9.96 3.75
C TRP A 15 11.05 -10.65 4.19
N PHE A 16 12.21 -10.05 3.90
CA PHE A 16 13.51 -10.62 4.27
C PHE A 16 13.69 -10.70 5.80
N TYR A 17 13.29 -9.65 6.53
CA TYR A 17 13.42 -9.60 8.00
C TYR A 17 12.23 -10.22 8.74
N GLU A 18 11.05 -10.22 8.14
CA GLU A 18 9.78 -10.72 8.71
C GLU A 18 9.07 -11.66 7.70
N PRO A 19 9.58 -12.88 7.45
CA PRO A 19 9.04 -13.78 6.41
C PRO A 19 7.61 -14.27 6.65
N GLN A 20 7.06 -14.03 7.84
CA GLN A 20 5.67 -14.34 8.19
C GLN A 20 4.69 -13.21 7.83
N SER A 21 5.21 -12.08 7.31
CA SER A 21 4.39 -10.96 6.85
C SER A 21 3.38 -11.42 5.82
N SER A 22 2.11 -11.14 6.07
CA SER A 22 1.03 -11.36 5.12
C SER A 22 1.19 -10.47 3.89
N ILE A 23 0.53 -10.86 2.81
CA ILE A 23 0.54 -10.07 1.58
C ILE A 23 0.01 -8.65 1.79
N PHE A 24 -0.94 -8.47 2.70
CA PHE A 24 -1.52 -7.18 3.04
C PHE A 24 -0.52 -6.28 3.78
N GLU A 25 0.30 -6.85 4.68
CA GLU A 25 1.37 -6.11 5.37
C GLU A 25 2.48 -5.68 4.40
N LEU A 26 2.88 -6.56 3.47
CA LEU A 26 3.83 -6.20 2.42
C LEU A 26 3.28 -5.09 1.52
N THR A 27 2.01 -5.21 1.13
CA THR A 27 1.31 -4.20 0.31
C THR A 27 1.20 -2.86 1.02
N ALA A 28 0.84 -2.86 2.31
CA ALA A 28 0.75 -1.64 3.11
C ALA A 28 2.11 -0.94 3.23
N SER A 29 3.20 -1.70 3.41
CA SER A 29 4.55 -1.13 3.48
C SER A 29 4.96 -0.42 2.18
N LEU A 30 4.59 -0.99 1.02
CA LEU A 30 4.75 -0.36 -0.28
C LEU A 30 3.91 0.93 -0.38
N GLY A 31 2.61 0.85 -0.04
CA GLY A 31 1.67 1.97 -0.11
C GLY A 31 2.11 3.17 0.72
N ILE A 32 2.51 2.93 1.97
CA ILE A 32 3.06 3.95 2.89
C ILE A 32 4.34 4.56 2.32
N GLY A 33 5.25 3.73 1.78
CA GLY A 33 6.49 4.19 1.17
C GLY A 33 6.24 5.17 0.03
N ILE A 34 5.32 4.85 -0.88
CA ILE A 34 5.00 5.73 -2.03
C ILE A 34 4.27 6.99 -1.58
N ALA A 35 3.34 6.87 -0.63
CA ALA A 35 2.56 8.01 -0.16
C ALA A 35 3.43 9.04 0.59
N LYS A 36 4.36 8.59 1.43
CA LYS A 36 5.20 9.46 2.27
C LYS A 36 6.47 9.95 1.58
N ASN A 37 7.06 9.16 0.68
CA ASN A 37 8.31 9.57 0.03
C ASN A 37 8.11 10.65 -1.05
N HIS A 38 6.87 10.99 -1.40
CA HIS A 38 6.52 11.94 -2.46
C HIS A 38 7.41 11.81 -3.73
N PRO A 39 7.58 10.60 -4.29
CA PRO A 39 8.51 10.40 -5.41
C PRO A 39 8.10 11.14 -6.70
N PHE A 40 6.83 11.58 -6.80
CA PHE A 40 6.29 12.30 -7.94
C PHE A 40 5.92 13.75 -7.58
N ILE A 41 5.95 14.64 -8.59
CA ILE A 41 5.54 16.05 -8.48
C ILE A 41 4.07 16.18 -8.04
N ASP A 42 3.20 15.30 -8.55
CA ASP A 42 1.81 15.13 -8.11
C ASP A 42 1.37 13.67 -8.32
N GLY A 43 0.24 13.27 -7.74
CA GLY A 43 -0.38 11.97 -7.98
C GLY A 43 0.14 10.85 -7.09
N ASN A 44 0.94 11.16 -6.07
CA ASN A 44 1.50 10.18 -5.13
C ASN A 44 0.43 9.27 -4.51
N LYS A 45 -0.72 9.82 -4.10
CA LYS A 45 -1.85 9.03 -3.56
C LYS A 45 -2.45 8.07 -4.58
N ARG A 46 -2.70 8.55 -5.80
CA ARG A 46 -3.25 7.73 -6.90
C ARG A 46 -2.28 6.61 -7.28
N THR A 47 -0.99 6.93 -7.35
CA THR A 47 0.06 5.98 -7.69
C THR A 47 0.28 4.95 -6.57
N SER A 48 0.27 5.39 -5.31
CA SER A 48 0.32 4.50 -4.14
C SER A 48 -0.82 3.49 -4.17
N PHE A 49 -2.07 3.96 -4.36
CA PHE A 49 -3.21 3.06 -4.49
C PHE A 49 -3.08 2.09 -5.66
N LEU A 50 -2.73 2.58 -6.86
CA LEU A 50 -2.61 1.72 -8.04
C LEU A 50 -1.53 0.64 -7.85
N LEU A 51 -0.41 0.98 -7.23
CA LEU A 51 0.65 0.02 -6.91
C LEU A 51 0.17 -1.04 -5.91
N MET A 52 -0.56 -0.63 -4.87
CA MET A 52 -1.17 -1.58 -3.93
C MET A 52 -2.17 -2.51 -4.62
N TYR A 53 -3.02 -1.95 -5.49
CA TYR A 53 -4.01 -2.72 -6.26
C TYR A 53 -3.33 -3.77 -7.15
N VAL A 54 -2.32 -3.37 -7.92
CA VAL A 54 -1.56 -4.29 -8.81
C VAL A 54 -0.80 -5.34 -8.00
N PHE A 55 -0.19 -4.94 -6.87
CA PHE A 55 0.55 -5.87 -6.01
C PHE A 55 -0.36 -6.97 -5.46
N LEU A 56 -1.55 -6.61 -4.95
CA LEU A 56 -2.54 -7.59 -4.49
C LEU A 56 -3.06 -8.46 -5.64
N ALA A 57 -3.37 -7.86 -6.79
CA ALA A 57 -3.86 -8.58 -7.96
C ALA A 57 -2.86 -9.66 -8.44
N ASN A 58 -1.57 -9.35 -8.42
CA ASN A 58 -0.51 -10.29 -8.76
C ASN A 58 -0.35 -11.42 -7.73
N ASN A 59 -0.87 -11.23 -6.51
CA ASN A 59 -0.83 -12.21 -5.42
C ASN A 59 -2.20 -12.84 -5.15
N GLY A 60 -3.13 -12.75 -6.11
CA GLY A 60 -4.41 -13.46 -6.05
C GLY A 60 -5.50 -12.78 -5.23
N PHE A 61 -5.41 -11.46 -5.02
CA PHE A 61 -6.43 -10.69 -4.30
C PHE A 61 -6.92 -9.49 -5.12
N ASN A 62 -8.22 -9.21 -5.09
CA ASN A 62 -8.81 -7.98 -5.62
C ASN A 62 -9.29 -7.12 -4.46
N ILE A 63 -9.03 -5.81 -4.53
CA ILE A 63 -9.67 -4.85 -3.62
C ILE A 63 -11.13 -4.69 -4.04
N GLU A 64 -12.06 -5.02 -3.15
CA GLU A 64 -13.51 -4.93 -3.34
C GLU A 64 -14.09 -3.92 -2.35
N THR A 65 -14.13 -2.65 -2.76
CA THR A 65 -14.71 -1.56 -1.98
C THR A 65 -15.06 -0.39 -2.90
N THR A 66 -15.77 0.61 -2.37
CA THR A 66 -16.16 1.78 -3.17
C THR A 66 -14.99 2.76 -3.33
N GLU A 67 -15.01 3.55 -4.40
CA GLU A 67 -14.00 4.58 -4.65
C GLU A 67 -13.92 5.59 -3.49
N GLU A 68 -15.05 5.96 -2.90
CA GLU A 68 -15.10 6.89 -1.77
C GLU A 68 -14.32 6.35 -0.57
N LYS A 69 -14.45 5.04 -0.27
CA LYS A 69 -13.71 4.39 0.81
C LYS A 69 -12.21 4.34 0.52
N VAL A 70 -11.81 4.07 -0.73
CA VAL A 70 -10.40 4.13 -1.16
C VAL A 70 -9.86 5.54 -0.94
N VAL A 71 -10.57 6.55 -1.42
CA VAL A 71 -10.15 7.95 -1.32
C VAL A 71 -10.00 8.36 0.15
N GLN A 72 -10.98 8.03 1.00
CA GLN A 72 -10.91 8.30 2.44
C GLN A 72 -9.68 7.64 3.09
N GLU A 73 -9.41 6.38 2.79
CA GLU A 73 -8.26 5.69 3.39
C GLU A 73 -6.93 6.28 2.88
N MET A 74 -6.82 6.58 1.59
CA MET A 74 -5.62 7.22 1.03
C MET A 74 -5.40 8.64 1.56
N HIS A 75 -6.45 9.34 2.00
CA HIS A 75 -6.32 10.60 2.72
C HIS A 75 -5.71 10.39 4.10
N LYS A 76 -6.20 9.41 4.88
CA LYS A 76 -5.63 9.09 6.20
C LYS A 76 -4.17 8.65 6.13
N VAL A 77 -3.81 7.90 5.09
CA VAL A 77 -2.42 7.50 4.85
C VAL A 77 -1.53 8.73 4.61
N ALA A 78 -2.05 9.72 3.87
CA ALA A 78 -1.30 10.92 3.52
C ALA A 78 -1.18 11.92 4.68
N ASP A 79 -2.21 12.04 5.53
CA ASP A 79 -2.17 12.88 6.73
C ASP A 79 -1.54 12.16 7.95
N GLY A 80 -1.29 10.85 7.83
CA GLY A 80 -0.60 10.03 8.83
C GLY A 80 -1.52 9.46 9.92
N THR A 81 -2.83 9.61 9.80
CA THR A 81 -3.82 9.03 10.72
C THR A 81 -4.11 7.55 10.46
N SER A 82 -3.62 6.99 9.35
CA SER A 82 -3.56 5.55 9.07
C SER A 82 -2.10 5.15 8.88
N ASP A 83 -1.59 4.29 9.77
CA ASP A 83 -0.24 3.78 9.70
C ASP A 83 -0.12 2.49 8.85
N GLU A 84 1.06 1.86 8.85
CA GLU A 84 1.28 0.63 8.07
C GLU A 84 0.38 -0.53 8.53
N ASN A 85 0.09 -0.65 9.82
CA ASN A 85 -0.76 -1.71 10.37
C ASN A 85 -2.23 -1.43 10.08
N ASP A 86 -2.67 -0.19 10.26
CA ASP A 86 -4.04 0.23 9.95
C ASP A 86 -4.37 -0.03 8.48
N LEU A 87 -3.45 0.36 7.58
CA LEU A 87 -3.59 0.14 6.15
C LEU A 87 -3.59 -1.35 5.81
N ALA A 88 -2.75 -2.17 6.45
CA ALA A 88 -2.75 -3.62 6.23
C ALA A 88 -4.09 -4.26 6.63
N LEU A 89 -4.66 -3.86 7.77
CA LEU A 89 -5.98 -4.31 8.22
C LEU A 89 -7.10 -3.85 7.29
N TRP A 90 -7.02 -2.61 6.81
CA TRP A 90 -7.97 -2.08 5.84
C TRP A 90 -7.92 -2.86 4.53
N LEU A 91 -6.72 -3.14 4.00
CA LEU A 91 -6.54 -3.92 2.78
C LEU A 91 -7.08 -5.35 2.95
N LYS A 92 -6.79 -5.99 4.09
CA LYS A 92 -7.29 -7.34 4.39
C LYS A 92 -8.81 -7.40 4.49
N SER A 93 -9.45 -6.40 5.07
CA SER A 93 -10.91 -6.34 5.24
C SER A 93 -11.67 -5.97 3.96
N HIS A 94 -10.99 -5.34 3.00
CA HIS A 94 -11.56 -4.88 1.74
C HIS A 94 -10.98 -5.60 0.52
N SER A 95 -10.41 -6.79 0.72
CA SER A 95 -9.92 -7.62 -0.38
C SER A 95 -10.53 -9.00 -0.34
N ILE A 96 -10.81 -9.53 -1.53
CA ILE A 96 -11.30 -10.89 -1.74
C ILE A 96 -10.29 -11.69 -2.56
N PRO A 97 -10.23 -13.03 -2.40
CA PRO A 97 -9.50 -13.87 -3.34
C PRO A 97 -9.99 -13.65 -4.78
N ARG A 98 -9.05 -13.65 -5.72
CA ARG A 98 -9.31 -13.48 -7.16
C ARG A 98 -9.64 -14.79 -7.86
#